data_AF-A0A957YZU8-F1
#
_entry.id   AF-A0A957YZU8-F1
#
_cell.length_a   1.000
_cell.length_b   1.000
_cell.length_c   1.000
_cell.angle_alpha   90.00
_cell.angle_beta   90.00
_cell.angle_gamma   90.00
#
_symmetry.space_group_name_H-M   'P 1'
#
loop_
_entity.id
_entity.type
_entity.pdbx_description
1 polymer ?
#
loop_
_entity_poly.entity_id
_entity_poly.type
_entity_poly.pdbx_seq_one_letter_code
_entity_poly.pdbx_strand_id
1 'polypeptide(L)' 'VPADIFDNILQRLESERASQSQRPATELGLAFCKMVATAHGGTIRVSPNYPAGAIFTVNLPFGL' A
#
# COMPACT_ATOMS: atom_id res chain seq x y z
N VAL A 1 8.25 0.11 13.55
CA VAL A 1 7.53 -0.97 12.83
C VAL A 1 8.59 -1.87 12.23
N PRO A 2 8.59 -3.19 12.52
CA PRO A 2 9.55 -4.13 11.95
C PRO A 2 9.54 -4.11 10.41
N ALA A 3 10.71 -4.21 9.78
CA ALA A 3 10.86 -4.13 8.32
C ALA A 3 9.99 -5.15 7.58
N ASP A 4 9.89 -6.37 8.13
CA ASP A 4 9.15 -7.49 7.54
C ASP A 4 7.64 -7.21 7.40
N ILE A 5 7.07 -6.32 8.22
CA ILE A 5 5.66 -5.96 8.13
C ILE A 5 5.39 -5.14 6.86
N PHE A 6 6.34 -4.30 6.44
CA PHE A 6 6.19 -3.46 5.24
C PHE A 6 6.19 -4.29 3.97
N ASP A 7 7.10 -5.27 3.90
CA ASP A 7 7.18 -6.19 2.77
C ASP A 7 5.91 -7.04 2.67
N ASN A 8 5.38 -7.51 3.80
CA ASN A 8 4.11 -8.26 3.82
C ASN A 8 2.90 -7.41 3.38
N ILE A 9 2.84 -6.14 3.78
CA ILE A 9 1.76 -5.23 3.39
C ILE A 9 1.78 -5.00 1.86
N LEU A 10 2.94 -4.71 1.27
CA LEU A 10 3.05 -4.47 -0.17
C LEU A 10 2.83 -5.75 -0.97
N GLN A 11 3.42 -6.87 -0.54
CA GLN A 11 3.31 -8.15 -1.23
C GLN A 11 1.87 -8.69 -1.23
N ARG A 12 1.10 -8.47 -0.15
CA ARG A 12 -0.34 -8.81 -0.11
C ARG A 12 -1.19 -7.98 -1.07
N LEU A 13 -0.76 -6.76 -1.38
CA LEU A 13 -1.44 -5.88 -2.35
C LEU A 13 -1.08 -6.21 -3.80
N GLU A 14 0.06 -6.85 -4.03
CA GLU A 14 0.52 -7.29 -5.37
C GLU A 14 -0.02 -8.67 -5.71
N SER A 15 -0.18 -9.55 -4.73
CA SER A 15 -0.77 -10.87 -4.89
C SER A 15 -2.30 -10.79 -4.96
N GLU A 16 -2.83 -10.19 -6.02
CA GLU A 16 -4.22 -10.36 -6.44
C GLU A 16 -4.45 -11.83 -6.83
N ARG A 17 -4.81 -12.66 -5.85
CA ARG A 17 -5.66 -13.87 -5.91
C ARG A 17 -5.28 -14.84 -4.80
N ALA A 18 -6.08 -14.84 -3.73
CA ALA A 18 -6.65 -16.01 -3.07
C ALA A 18 -7.08 -15.64 -1.64
N SER A 19 -8.22 -16.20 -1.23
CA SER A 19 -8.71 -16.26 0.15
C SER A 19 -9.48 -15.04 0.68
N GLN A 20 -10.81 -15.20 0.66
CA GLN A 20 -11.85 -14.26 1.05
C GLN A 20 -12.21 -14.37 2.55
N SER A 21 -11.23 -14.67 3.40
CA SER A 21 -11.46 -14.93 4.83
C SER A 21 -10.61 -14.01 5.68
N GLN A 22 -11.27 -12.98 6.22
CA GLN A 22 -10.79 -12.03 7.25
C GLN A 22 -9.60 -11.14 6.85
N ARG A 23 -9.82 -10.19 5.94
CA ARG A 23 -8.91 -9.05 5.77
C ARG A 23 -9.16 -8.03 6.89
N PRO A 24 -8.19 -7.68 7.74
CA PRO A 24 -8.33 -6.55 8.65
C PRO A 24 -8.65 -5.27 7.86
N ALA A 25 -9.48 -4.38 8.42
CA ALA A 25 -9.99 -3.19 7.72
C ALA A 25 -8.88 -2.30 7.10
N THR A 26 -7.68 -2.31 7.68
CA THR A 26 -6.49 -1.61 7.15
C THR A 26 -6.05 -2.14 5.78
N GLU A 27 -6.19 -3.44 5.50
CA GLU A 27 -5.87 -4.03 4.20
C GLU A 27 -6.86 -3.59 3.11
N LEU A 28 -8.10 -3.21 3.47
CA LEU A 28 -9.08 -2.65 2.54
C LEU A 28 -8.73 -1.21 2.16
N GLY A 29 -8.36 -0.38 3.13
CA GLY A 29 -8.01 1.02 2.89
C GLY A 29 -6.79 1.16 1.97
N LEU A 30 -5.74 0.36 2.20
CA LEU A 30 -4.53 0.44 1.39
C LEU A 30 -4.69 -0.18 -0.01
N ALA A 31 -5.51 -1.23 -0.13
CA ALA A 31 -5.92 -1.75 -1.44
C ALA A 31 -6.68 -0.69 -2.25
N PHE A 32 -7.58 0.06 -1.61
CA PHE A 32 -8.26 1.18 -2.25
C PHE A 32 -7.28 2.28 -2.68
N CYS A 33 -6.37 2.71 -1.80
CA CYS A 33 -5.36 3.71 -2.15
C CYS A 33 -4.47 3.29 -3.33
N LYS A 34 -4.06 2.01 -3.38
CA LYS A 34 -3.31 1.46 -4.53
C LYS A 34 -4.14 1.52 -5.80
N MET A 35 -5.39 1.05 -5.77
CA MET A 35 -6.31 1.09 -6.91
C MET A 35 -6.46 2.52 -7.45
N VAL A 36 -6.71 3.50 -6.57
CA VAL A 36 -6.86 4.92 -6.98
C VAL A 36 -5.56 5.46 -7.58
N ALA A 37 -4.41 5.25 -6.93
CA ALA A 37 -3.12 5.72 -7.43
C ALA A 37 -2.80 5.12 -8.81
N THR A 38 -2.99 3.81 -8.98
CA THR A 38 -2.74 3.12 -10.26
C THR A 38 -3.72 3.56 -11.35
N ALA A 39 -5.00 3.77 -11.03
CA ALA A 39 -5.98 4.27 -12.00
C ALA A 39 -5.60 5.66 -12.56
N HIS A 40 -4.80 6.43 -11.81
CA HIS A 40 -4.31 7.75 -12.20
C HIS A 40 -2.88 7.68 -12.78
N GLY A 41 -2.38 6.49 -13.13
CA GLY A 41 -1.02 6.29 -13.67
C GLY A 41 0.10 6.49 -12.65
N GLY A 42 -0.24 6.53 -11.37
CA GLY A 42 0.67 6.74 -10.26
C GLY A 42 1.09 5.47 -9.52
N THR A 43 1.77 5.66 -8.39
CA THR A 43 2.28 4.60 -7.52
C THR A 43 2.08 4.93 -6.05
N ILE A 44 2.02 3.90 -5.19
CA ILE A 44 2.03 4.03 -3.73
C ILE A 44 3.16 3.16 -3.15
N ARG A 45 3.89 3.69 -2.16
CA ARG A 45 4.98 3.01 -1.45
C ARG A 45 4.85 3.25 0.05
N VAL A 46 5.40 2.34 0.84
CA VAL A 46 5.51 2.49 2.30
C VAL A 46 6.97 2.37 2.73
N SER A 47 7.40 3.20 3.67
CA SER A 47 8.72 3.16 4.29
C SER A 47 8.63 3.39 5.80
N PRO A 48 9.62 2.96 6.61
CA PRO A 48 9.65 3.29 8.02
C PRO A 48 9.82 4.80 8.23
N ASN A 49 9.18 5.33 9.28
CA ASN A 49 9.43 6.69 9.77
C ASN A 49 10.40 6.67 10.96
N TYR A 50 11.30 7.65 11.04
CA TYR A 50 12.18 7.85 12.18
C TYR A 50 11.59 8.89 13.16
N PRO A 51 11.63 8.68 14.48
CA PRO A 51 12.16 7.51 15.18
C PRO A 51 11.20 6.31 15.21
N ALA A 52 9.92 6.52 14.89
CA ALA A 52 8.91 5.47 14.81
C ALA A 52 7.78 5.85 13.83
N GLY A 53 7.06 4.83 13.36
CA GLY A 53 5.90 4.97 12.47
C GLY A 53 6.15 4.46 11.06
N ALA A 54 5.29 4.88 10.14
CA ALA A 54 5.32 4.54 8.72
C ALA A 54 5.02 5.79 7.89
N ILE A 55 5.71 5.93 6.76
CA ILE A 55 5.44 6.95 5.74
C ILE A 55 4.82 6.24 4.55
N PHE A 56 3.65 6.72 4.11
CA PHE A 56 3.02 6.30 2.87
C PHE A 56 3.21 7.40 1.84
N THR A 57 3.86 7.08 0.73
CA THR A 57 4.15 8.04 -0.34
C THR A 57 3.35 7.66 -1.58
N VAL A 58 2.54 8.60 -2.07
CA VAL A 58 1.79 8.48 -3.32
C VAL A 58 2.39 9.43 -4.34
N ASN A 59 2.77 8.90 -5.50
CA ASN A 59 3.26 9.68 -6.63
C ASN A 59 2.25 9.60 -7.76
N LEU A 60 1.77 10.74 -8.24
CA LEU A 60 0.88 10.83 -9.40
C LEU A 60 1.58 11.64 -10.51
N PRO A 61 1.39 11.27 -11.79
CA PRO A 61 1.83 12.12 -12.89
C PRO A 61 1.07 13.45 -12.87
N PHE A 62 1.76 14.56 -13.16
CA PHE A 62 1.10 15.84 -13.39
C PHE A 62 0.48 15.82 -14.80
N GLY A 63 -0.79 16.19 -14.92
CA GLY A 63 -1.46 16.29 -16.21
C GLY A 63 -0.85 17.39 -17.08
N LEU A 64 -0.59 17.07 -18.35
CA LEU A 64 -0.34 18.04 -19.43
C LEU A 64 -1.62 18.24 -20.22
#